data_AF-A0A968KYW8-F1
#
_entry.id   AF-A0A968KYW8-F1
#
_cell.length_a   1.000
_cell.length_b   1.000
_cell.length_c   1.000
_cell.angle_alpha   90.00
_cell.angle_beta   90.00
_cell.angle_gamma   90.00
#
_symmetry.space_group_name_H-M   'P 1'
#
loop_
_entity.id
_entity.type
_entity.pdbx_description
1 polymer ?
#
loop_
_entity_poly.entity_id
_entity_poly.type
_entity_poly.pdbx_seq_one_letter_code
_entity_poly.pdbx_strand_id
1 'polypeptide(L)'
;MLDGITMERRAQIDVVSDFLSQAERLLSTKNVHPAAPTVIIGASLEEFLRNWIEEVGLSLGNKKLSLDAYATILREAELIAKQDIKDITSWSGLRNHAAHGEWGEVQDKQRINLMLEGVNLFMRKYGGRNS
;
A
#
# COMPACT_ATOMS: atom_id res chain seq x y z
N MET A 1 20.40 7.71 17.81
CA MET A 1 19.06 7.43 18.33
C MET A 1 18.11 8.08 17.35
N LEU A 2 17.41 7.30 16.52
CA LEU A 2 16.27 7.81 15.77
C LEU A 2 15.06 7.36 16.57
N ASP A 3 14.48 8.35 17.24
CA ASP A 3 13.47 8.22 18.27
C ASP A 3 12.19 7.58 17.74
N GLY A 4 11.46 6.97 18.68
CA GLY A 4 10.31 6.14 18.43
C GLY A 4 9.28 6.78 17.49
N ILE A 5 8.63 5.91 16.71
CA ILE A 5 7.45 6.22 15.92
C ILE A 5 6.47 7.06 16.74
N THR A 6 6.08 8.20 16.18
CA THR A 6 5.11 9.13 16.78
C THR A 6 3.79 8.41 17.05
N MET A 7 3.02 8.86 18.06
CA MET A 7 1.74 8.21 18.38
C MET A 7 0.77 8.29 17.19
N GLU A 8 0.84 9.39 16.45
CA GLU A 8 0.10 9.67 15.23
C GLU A 8 0.44 8.64 14.14
N ARG A 9 1.72 8.33 13.94
CA ARG A 9 2.15 7.34 12.95
C ARG A 9 1.71 5.93 13.33
N ARG A 10 1.74 5.58 14.61
CA ARG A 10 1.21 4.29 15.09
C ARG A 10 -0.29 4.16 14.83
N ALA A 11 -1.06 5.21 15.16
CA ALA A 11 -2.50 5.22 14.92
C ALA A 11 -2.85 5.11 13.42
N GLN A 12 -2.10 5.77 12.54
CA GLN A 12 -2.28 5.63 11.09
C GLN A 12 -2.02 4.20 10.61
N ILE A 13 -0.98 3.55 11.14
CA ILE A 13 -0.67 2.16 10.79
C ILE A 13 -1.77 1.21 11.28
N ASP A 14 -2.34 1.46 12.46
CA ASP A 14 -3.46 0.68 12.98
C ASP A 14 -4.70 0.82 12.10
N VAL A 15 -5.02 2.04 11.63
CA VAL A 15 -6.13 2.29 10.69
C VAL A 15 -5.90 1.58 9.35
N VAL A 16 -4.71 1.71 8.78
CA VAL A 16 -4.36 1.03 7.52
C VAL A 16 -4.39 -0.49 7.68
N SER A 17 -3.95 -1.01 8.83
CA SER A 17 -3.99 -2.45 9.14
C SER A 17 -5.43 -2.96 9.28
N ASP A 18 -6.36 -2.14 9.79
CA ASP A 18 -7.78 -2.49 9.81
C ASP A 18 -8.35 -2.60 8.38
N PHE A 19 -8.02 -1.65 7.49
CA PHE A 19 -8.44 -1.72 6.08
C PHE A 19 -7.89 -2.95 5.35
N LEU A 20 -6.65 -3.36 5.62
CA LEU A 20 -6.11 -4.60 5.06
C LEU A 20 -6.83 -5.84 5.62
N SER A 21 -7.24 -5.81 6.89
CA SER A 21 -8.07 -6.87 7.48
C SER A 21 -9.47 -6.92 6.85
N GLN A 22 -10.05 -5.77 6.47
CA GLN A 22 -11.29 -5.71 5.71
C GLN A 22 -11.12 -6.28 4.29
N ALA A 23 -10.00 -5.97 3.62
CA ALA A 23 -9.70 -6.53 2.32
C ALA A 23 -9.56 -8.07 2.36
N GLU A 24 -8.91 -8.61 3.39
CA GLU A 24 -8.82 -10.06 3.63
C GLU A 24 -10.21 -10.71 3.78
N ARG A 25 -11.09 -10.09 4.58
CA ARG A 25 -12.48 -10.56 4.75
C ARG A 25 -13.26 -10.53 3.44
N LEU A 26 -13.11 -9.47 2.65
CA LEU A 26 -13.78 -9.37 1.36
C LEU A 26 -13.28 -10.42 0.36
N LEU A 27 -11.98 -10.67 0.34
CA LEU A 27 -11.38 -11.64 -0.57
C LEU A 27 -11.80 -13.08 -0.25
N SER A 28 -11.96 -13.39 1.05
CA SER A 28 -12.48 -14.66 1.55
C SER A 28 -14.02 -14.79 1.47
N THR A 29 -14.75 -13.69 1.29
CA THR A 29 -16.21 -13.70 1.15
C THR A 29 -16.62 -14.26 -0.22
N LYS A 30 -17.57 -15.21 -0.21
CA LYS A 30 -18.16 -15.75 -1.44
C LYS A 30 -18.94 -14.65 -2.17
N ASN A 31 -18.91 -14.68 -3.50
CA ASN A 31 -19.59 -13.74 -4.39
C ASN A 31 -19.11 -12.27 -4.34
N VAL A 32 -18.05 -11.96 -3.57
CA VAL A 32 -17.35 -10.68 -3.71
C VAL A 32 -16.34 -10.78 -4.85
N HIS A 33 -16.44 -9.84 -5.79
CA HIS A 33 -15.50 -9.73 -6.90
C HIS A 33 -14.12 -9.25 -6.39
N PRO A 34 -12.98 -9.82 -6.82
CA PRO A 34 -11.67 -9.50 -6.24
C PRO A 34 -11.20 -8.06 -6.52
N ALA A 35 -11.81 -7.38 -7.48
CA ALA A 35 -11.57 -5.95 -7.70
C ALA A 35 -11.86 -5.09 -6.45
N ALA A 36 -12.90 -5.42 -5.66
CA ALA A 36 -13.23 -4.68 -4.45
C ALA A 36 -12.09 -4.72 -3.40
N PRO A 37 -11.60 -5.91 -2.95
CA PRO A 37 -10.44 -5.95 -2.07
C PRO A 37 -9.17 -5.40 -2.73
N THR A 38 -8.99 -5.52 -4.05
CA THR A 38 -7.83 -4.94 -4.77
C THR A 38 -7.77 -3.42 -4.62
N VAL A 39 -8.91 -2.73 -4.77
CA VAL A 39 -9.01 -1.28 -4.57
C VAL A 39 -8.69 -0.91 -3.12
N ILE A 40 -9.21 -1.66 -2.14
CA ILE A 40 -8.97 -1.38 -0.72
C ILE A 40 -7.49 -1.57 -0.36
N ILE A 41 -6.85 -2.65 -0.83
CA ILE A 41 -5.42 -2.90 -0.60
C ILE A 41 -4.60 -1.76 -1.18
N GLY A 42 -4.88 -1.35 -2.41
CA GLY A 42 -4.16 -0.28 -3.08
C GLY A 42 -4.38 1.10 -2.42
N ALA A 43 -5.61 1.40 -1.99
CA ALA A 43 -5.90 2.64 -1.25
C ALA A 43 -5.19 2.68 0.10
N SER A 44 -5.15 1.54 0.81
CA SER A 44 -4.43 1.39 2.09
C SER A 44 -2.94 1.65 1.93
N LEU A 45 -2.33 1.10 0.86
CA LEU A 45 -0.93 1.35 0.53
C LEU A 45 -0.69 2.82 0.17
N GLU A 46 -1.59 3.42 -0.62
CA GLU A 46 -1.48 4.82 -1.04
C GLU A 46 -1.49 5.77 0.17
N GLU A 47 -2.41 5.54 1.11
CA GLU A 47 -2.50 6.30 2.36
C GLU A 47 -1.24 6.12 3.21
N PHE A 48 -0.75 4.89 3.36
CA PHE A 48 0.48 4.61 4.12
C PHE A 48 1.69 5.38 3.56
N LEU A 49 1.90 5.35 2.24
CA LEU A 49 3.03 6.03 1.59
C LEU A 49 2.88 7.55 1.66
N ARG A 50 1.68 8.09 1.40
CA ARG A 50 1.41 9.54 1.48
C ARG A 50 1.68 10.06 2.88
N ASN A 51 1.13 9.41 3.90
CA ASN A 51 1.32 9.83 5.28
C ASN A 51 2.80 9.75 5.69
N TRP A 52 3.55 8.77 5.16
CA TRP A 52 4.99 8.67 5.41
C TRP A 52 5.74 9.87 4.84
N ILE A 53 5.45 10.25 3.59
CA ILE A 53 6.03 11.43 2.93
C ILE A 53 5.77 12.70 3.73
N GLU A 54 4.54 12.88 4.21
CA GLU A 54 4.15 14.02 5.05
C GLU A 54 4.92 14.04 6.39
N GLU A 55 5.05 12.89 7.05
CA GLU A 55 5.77 12.73 8.32
C GLU A 55 7.25 13.10 8.21
N VAL A 56 7.93 12.67 7.14
CA VAL A 56 9.35 12.99 6.93
C VAL A 56 9.55 14.38 6.29
N GLY A 57 8.47 15.15 6.10
CA GLY A 57 8.52 16.52 5.56
C GLY A 57 8.96 16.60 4.10
N LEU A 58 8.77 15.53 3.32
CA LEU A 58 9.11 15.52 1.90
C LEU A 58 8.03 16.22 1.07
N SER A 59 8.44 17.01 0.07
CA SER A 59 7.50 17.71 -0.81
C SER A 59 7.03 16.81 -1.95
N LEU A 60 5.72 16.73 -2.15
CA LEU A 60 5.09 16.09 -3.31
C LEU A 60 5.26 16.92 -4.60
N GLY A 61 5.58 18.21 -4.47
CA GLY A 61 5.68 19.15 -5.59
C GLY A 61 4.43 19.13 -6.47
N ASN A 62 4.63 19.14 -7.80
CA ASN A 62 3.57 19.03 -8.80
C ASN A 62 3.37 17.59 -9.30
N LYS A 63 3.93 16.57 -8.64
CA LYS A 63 3.80 15.18 -9.08
C LYS A 63 2.33 14.73 -8.91
N LYS A 64 1.84 13.90 -9.83
CA LYS A 64 0.50 13.29 -9.72
C LYS A 64 0.45 12.46 -8.44
N LEU A 65 -0.63 12.60 -7.66
CA LEU A 65 -0.87 11.77 -6.48
C LEU A 65 -1.13 10.33 -6.93
N SER A 66 -0.13 9.47 -6.79
CA SER A 66 -0.19 8.04 -7.13
C SER A 66 0.85 7.24 -6.34
N LEU A 67 0.59 5.93 -6.22
CA LEU A 67 1.52 4.96 -5.64
C LEU A 67 2.93 5.06 -6.23
N ASP A 68 3.05 5.14 -7.55
CA ASP A 68 4.36 5.21 -8.24
C ASP A 68 5.10 6.53 -7.94
N ALA A 69 4.38 7.65 -7.83
CA ALA A 69 4.98 8.94 -7.49
C ALA A 69 5.47 8.94 -6.03
N TYR A 70 4.68 8.40 -5.10
CA TYR A 70 5.07 8.28 -3.70
C TYR A 70 6.26 7.34 -3.51
N ALA A 71 6.26 6.18 -4.17
CA ALA A 71 7.40 5.26 -4.14
C ALA A 71 8.68 5.91 -4.66
N THR A 72 8.58 6.70 -5.74
CA THR A 72 9.72 7.42 -6.30
C THR A 72 10.30 8.43 -5.30
N ILE A 73 9.45 9.23 -4.66
CA ILE A 73 9.88 10.23 -3.65
C ILE A 73 10.58 9.55 -2.47
N LEU A 74 9.96 8.49 -1.94
CA LEU A 74 10.55 7.74 -0.81
C LEU A 74 11.87 7.05 -1.20
N ARG A 75 12.00 6.62 -2.46
CA ARG A 75 13.27 6.06 -2.95
C ARG A 75 14.35 7.13 -3.11
N GLU A 76 14.00 8.29 -3.66
CA GLU A 76 14.91 9.43 -3.84
C GLU A 76 15.45 9.89 -2.47
N ALA A 77 14.63 9.80 -1.42
CA ALA A 77 15.02 10.03 -0.03
C ALA A 77 15.68 8.81 0.66
N GLU A 78 15.93 7.73 -0.07
CA GLU A 78 16.55 6.49 0.44
C GLU A 78 15.80 5.79 1.59
N LEU A 79 14.50 6.07 1.75
CA LEU A 79 13.64 5.47 2.77
C LEU A 79 13.13 4.08 2.40
N ILE A 80 13.09 3.76 1.10
CA ILE A 80 12.77 2.43 0.57
C ILE A 80 13.84 1.92 -0.39
N ALA A 81 13.96 0.61 -0.55
CA ALA A 81 14.93 0.02 -1.47
C ALA A 81 14.44 0.05 -2.92
N LYS A 82 15.37 -0.18 -3.87
CA LYS A 82 15.04 -0.28 -5.30
C LYS A 82 14.07 -1.43 -5.61
N GLN A 83 14.11 -2.51 -4.84
CA GLN A 83 13.19 -3.63 -5.01
C GLN A 83 11.76 -3.24 -4.62
N ASP A 84 11.60 -2.47 -3.54
CA ASP A 84 10.28 -2.04 -3.06
C ASP A 84 9.52 -1.22 -4.12
N ILE A 85 10.21 -0.40 -4.94
CA ILE A 85 9.56 0.28 -6.07
C ILE A 85 8.94 -0.72 -7.04
N LYS A 86 9.65 -1.79 -7.39
CA LYS A 86 9.14 -2.76 -8.38
C LYS A 86 7.88 -3.44 -7.86
N ASP A 87 7.87 -3.76 -6.58
CA ASP A 87 6.74 -4.38 -5.92
C ASP A 87 5.55 -3.41 -5.87
N ILE A 88 5.77 -2.14 -5.47
CA ILE A 88 4.76 -1.09 -5.46
C ILE A 88 4.20 -0.81 -6.86
N THR A 89 5.04 -0.76 -7.89
CA THR A 89 4.58 -0.58 -9.28
C THR A 89 3.72 -1.75 -9.75
N SER A 90 4.06 -2.98 -9.36
CA SER A 90 3.22 -4.15 -9.64
C SER A 90 1.83 -4.03 -8.98
N TRP A 91 1.79 -3.64 -7.71
CA TRP A 91 0.55 -3.44 -6.96
C TRP A 91 -0.27 -2.24 -7.47
N SER A 92 0.40 -1.16 -7.89
CA SER A 92 -0.20 0.01 -8.55
C SER A 92 -0.95 -0.40 -9.82
N GLY A 93 -0.34 -1.27 -10.64
CA GLY A 93 -0.99 -1.86 -11.81
C GLY A 93 -2.30 -2.58 -11.47
N LEU A 94 -2.26 -3.50 -10.50
CA LEU A 94 -3.46 -4.23 -10.04
C LEU A 94 -4.57 -3.30 -9.54
N ARG A 95 -4.21 -2.31 -8.72
CA ARG A 95 -5.16 -1.30 -8.24
C ARG A 95 -5.76 -0.51 -9.40
N ASN A 96 -4.97 -0.13 -10.40
CA ASN A 96 -5.45 0.64 -11.55
C ASN A 96 -6.41 -0.18 -12.41
N HIS A 97 -6.07 -1.44 -12.71
CA HIS A 97 -6.97 -2.35 -13.41
C HIS A 97 -8.33 -2.46 -12.68
N ALA A 98 -8.31 -2.65 -11.36
CA ALA A 98 -9.52 -2.72 -10.55
C ALA A 98 -10.31 -1.40 -10.56
N ALA A 99 -9.65 -0.25 -10.43
CA ALA A 99 -10.29 1.07 -10.40
C ALA A 99 -10.87 1.49 -11.76
N HIS A 100 -10.30 1.00 -12.86
CA HIS A 100 -10.74 1.32 -14.23
C HIS A 100 -11.74 0.30 -14.81
N GLY A 101 -12.11 -0.72 -14.06
CA GLY A 101 -13.09 -1.70 -14.49
C GLY A 101 -12.56 -2.76 -15.44
N GLU A 102 -11.23 -2.94 -15.48
CA GLU A 102 -10.56 -3.97 -16.28
C GLU A 102 -10.61 -5.30 -15.54
N TRP A 103 -11.83 -5.80 -15.33
CA TRP A 103 -12.10 -6.92 -14.42
C TRP A 103 -11.30 -8.17 -14.73
N GLY A 104 -11.03 -8.44 -16.02
CA GLY A 104 -10.23 -9.56 -16.51
C GLY A 104 -8.84 -9.65 -15.85
N GLU A 105 -8.21 -8.50 -15.59
CA GLU A 105 -6.86 -8.42 -15.02
C GLU A 105 -6.81 -8.69 -13.51
N VAL A 106 -7.97 -8.66 -12.84
CA VAL A 106 -8.13 -8.80 -11.39
C VAL A 106 -9.13 -9.89 -10.99
N GLN A 107 -9.41 -10.86 -11.88
CA GLN A 107 -10.29 -12.00 -11.54
C GLN A 107 -9.57 -13.07 -10.70
N ASP A 108 -8.25 -13.15 -10.83
CA ASP A 108 -7.45 -14.14 -10.12
C ASP A 108 -7.31 -13.77 -8.63
N LYS A 109 -8.12 -14.44 -7.80
CA LYS A 109 -8.08 -14.28 -6.34
C LYS A 109 -6.71 -14.62 -5.73
N GLN A 110 -5.98 -15.58 -6.29
CA GLN A 110 -4.65 -15.93 -5.78
C GLN A 110 -3.67 -14.77 -6.00
N ARG A 111 -3.73 -14.13 -7.18
CA ARG A 111 -2.95 -12.93 -7.46
C ARG A 111 -3.27 -11.78 -6.50
N ILE A 112 -4.53 -11.59 -6.14
CA ILE A 112 -4.93 -10.55 -5.17
C ILE A 112 -4.52 -10.92 -3.73
N ASN A 113 -4.53 -12.21 -3.36
CA ASN A 113 -3.98 -12.67 -2.08
C ASN A 113 -2.47 -12.37 -1.99
N LEU A 114 -1.72 -12.64 -3.06
CA LEU A 114 -0.28 -12.32 -3.11
C LEU A 114 -0.02 -10.80 -2.98
N MET A 115 -0.88 -9.98 -3.59
CA MET A 115 -0.84 -8.52 -3.39
C MET A 115 -1.09 -8.15 -1.93
N LEU A 116 -2.13 -8.70 -1.30
CA LEU A 116 -2.45 -8.46 0.12
C LEU A 116 -1.28 -8.86 1.04
N GLU A 117 -0.71 -10.05 0.85
CA GLU A 117 0.43 -10.53 1.62
C GLU A 117 1.67 -9.65 1.41
N GLY A 118 1.97 -9.29 0.16
CA GLY A 118 3.09 -8.42 -0.19
C GLY A 118 2.98 -7.04 0.45
N VAL A 119 1.80 -6.42 0.37
CA VAL A 119 1.53 -5.11 1.00
C VAL A 119 1.63 -5.21 2.52
N ASN A 120 1.10 -6.26 3.13
CA ASN A 120 1.23 -6.50 4.58
C ASN A 120 2.70 -6.62 5.00
N LEU A 121 3.51 -7.38 4.26
CA LEU A 121 4.93 -7.55 4.55
C LEU A 121 5.69 -6.22 4.41
N PHE A 122 5.40 -5.46 3.35
CA PHE A 122 5.98 -4.14 3.14
C PHE A 122 5.63 -3.17 4.28
N MET A 123 4.36 -3.10 4.68
CA MET A 123 3.94 -2.24 5.79
C MET A 123 4.50 -2.70 7.12
N ARG A 124 4.69 -4.00 7.37
CA ARG A 124 5.36 -4.47 8.59
C ARG A 124 6.84 -4.08 8.61
N LYS A 125 7.52 -4.19 7.46
CA LYS A 125 8.92 -3.80 7.28
C LYS A 125 9.13 -2.30 7.56
N TYR A 126 8.20 -1.45 7.15
CA TYR A 126 8.34 0.02 7.25
C TYR A 126 7.44 0.71 8.28
N GLY A 127 6.53 -0.03 8.91
CA GLY A 127 5.57 0.45 9.91
C GLY A 127 6.03 0.28 11.36
N GLY A 128 7.23 -0.26 11.59
CA GLY A 128 7.84 -0.21 12.91
C GLY A 128 7.68 -1.42 13.79
N ARG A 129 8.13 -2.58 13.31
CA ARG A 129 8.69 -3.60 14.20
C ARG A 129 10.12 -3.91 13.80
N ASN A 130 11.06 -3.41 14.61
CA ASN A 130 12.21 -4.24 14.95
C ASN A 130 11.66 -5.55 15.49
N SER A 131 12.12 -6.65 14.90
CA SER A 131 11.98 -7.99 15.46
C SER A 131 12.63 -8.05 16.85
#